data_AF-A0A420VG42-F1
#
_entry.id   AF-A0A420VG42-F1
#
_cell.length_a   1.000
_cell.length_b   1.000
_cell.length_c   1.000
_cell.angle_alpha   90.00
_cell.angle_beta   90.00
_cell.angle_gamma   90.00
#
_symmetry.space_group_name_H-M   'P 1'
#
loop_
_entity.id
_entity.type
_entity.pdbx_description
1 polymer ?
#
loop_
_entity_poly.entity_id
_entity_poly.type
_entity_poly.pdbx_seq_one_letter_code
_entity_poly.pdbx_strand_id
1 'polypeptide(L)' 'MEKVLEDLLKANELPFTTAETYIESEKLFQKIYEVRLI' A
#
# COMPACT_ATOMS: atom_id res chain seq x y z
N MET A 1 -1.25 -1.34 11.92
CA MET A 1 0.00 -2.08 11.66
C MET A 1 0.23 -2.00 10.16
N GLU A 2 0.82 -0.90 9.70
CA GLU A 2 1.12 -0.56 8.28
C GLU A 2 2.38 0.31 8.17
N LYS A 3 2.69 1.04 9.25
CA LYS A 3 3.81 1.96 9.38
C LYS A 3 5.17 1.39 8.95
N VAL A 4 5.45 0.10 9.19
CA VAL A 4 6.73 -0.52 8.78
C VAL A 4 6.90 -0.49 7.25
N LEU A 5 5.86 -0.81 6.49
CA LEU A 5 5.93 -0.79 5.03
C LEU A 5 6.03 0.64 4.51
N GLU A 6 5.24 1.56 5.06
CA GLU A 6 5.30 2.98 4.67
C GLU A 6 6.65 3.62 4.98
N ASP A 7 7.23 3.32 6.14
CA ASP A 7 8.53 3.82 6.54
C ASP A 7 9.63 3.25 5.63
N LEU A 8 9.54 1.98 5.22
CA LEU A 8 10.45 1.39 4.23
C LEU A 8 10.36 2.08 2.87
N LEU A 9 9.15 2.30 2.35
CA LEU A 9 8.95 2.98 1.06
C LEU A 9 9.49 4.42 1.12
N LYS A 10 9.21 5.16 2.19
CA LYS A 10 9.73 6.52 2.42
C LYS A 10 11.25 6.54 2.56
N ALA A 11 11.84 5.61 3.32
CA ALA A 11 13.29 5.54 3.53
C ALA A 11 14.07 5.25 2.25
N ASN A 12 13.43 4.63 1.25
CA ASN A 12 14.01 4.38 -0.07
C ASN A 12 13.57 5.41 -1.12
N GLU A 13 12.95 6.52 -0.70
CA GLU A 13 12.45 7.60 -1.57
C GLU A 13 11.52 7.10 -2.69
N LEU A 14 10.80 6.01 -2.44
CA LEU A 14 9.90 5.41 -3.40
C LEU A 14 8.53 6.11 -3.33
N PRO A 15 8.11 6.85 -4.37
CA PRO A 15 6.81 7.49 -4.39
C PRO A 15 5.73 6.41 -4.52
N PHE A 16 4.70 6.50 -3.67
CA PHE A 16 3.60 5.56 -3.68
C PHE A 16 2.25 6.24 -3.55
N THR A 17 1.21 5.58 -4.09
CA THR A 17 -0.20 5.94 -3.88
C THR A 17 -0.93 4.77 -3.24
N THR A 18 -1.96 5.07 -2.45
CA THR A 18 -2.74 4.05 -1.74
C THR A 18 -4.18 4.03 -2.22
N ALA A 19 -4.73 2.83 -2.41
CA ALA A 19 -6.14 2.60 -2.69
C ALA A 19 -6.70 1.51 -1.76
N GLU A 20 -8.00 1.49 -1.55
CA GLU A 20 -8.67 0.45 -0.75
C GLU A 20 -9.76 -0.21 -1.59
N THR A 21 -9.90 -1.52 -1.44
CA THR A 21 -10.92 -2.31 -2.12
C THR A 21 -11.47 -3.39 -1.21
N TYR A 22 -12.76 -3.68 -1.33
CA TYR A 22 -13.38 -4.78 -0.61
C TYR A 22 -13.39 -6.03 -1.47
N ILE A 23 -12.84 -7.13 -0.95
CA ILE A 23 -12.77 -8.40 -1.64
C ILE A 23 -13.91 -9.29 -1.14
N GLU A 24 -15.01 -9.32 -1.90
CA GLU A 24 -16.26 -10.03 -1.55
C GLU A 24 -16.04 -11.52 -1.22
N SER A 25 -15.20 -12.22 -1.98
CA SER A 25 -14.89 -13.63 -1.76
C SER A 25 -14.19 -13.91 -0.44
N GLU A 26 -13.49 -12.91 0.11
CA GLU A 26 -12.69 -13.03 1.33
C GLU A 26 -13.33 -12.30 2.51
N LYS A 27 -14.40 -11.54 2.26
CA LYS A 27 -15.11 -10.71 3.24
C LYS A 27 -14.17 -9.77 4.00
N LEU A 28 -13.22 -9.17 3.28
CA LEU A 28 -12.14 -8.36 3.87
C LEU A 28 -11.85 -7.10 3.03
N PHE A 29 -11.50 -6.00 3.70
CA PHE A 29 -10.98 -4.78 3.05
C PHE A 29 -9.47 -4.86 2.89
N GLN A 30 -8.99 -4.75 1.65
CA GLN A 30 -7.58 -4.76 1.32
C GLN A 30 -7.12 -3.36 0.91
N LYS A 31 -6.01 -2.92 1.52
CA LYS A 31 -5.27 -1.72 1.08
C LYS A 31 -4.17 -2.09 0.10
N ILE A 32 -4.09 -1.36 -1.00
CA ILE A 32 -3.14 -1.56 -2.08
C ILE A 32 -2.19 -0.37 -2.11
N TYR A 33 -0.89 -0.65 -2.19
CA TYR A 33 0.18 0.34 -2.34
C TYR A 33 0.79 0.21 -3.74
N GLU A 34 0.64 1.23 -4.56
CA GLU A 34 1.23 1.29 -5.90
C GLU A 34 2.47 2.18 -5.89
N VAL A 35 3.62 1.62 -6.24
CA VAL A 35 4.90 2.34 -6.33
C VAL A 35 5.18 2.68 -7.79
N ARG A 36 5.62 3.91 -8.07
CA ARG A 36 6.03 4.31 -9.43
C ARG A 36 7.56 4.41 -9.51
N LEU A 37 8.16 3.70 -10.44
CA LEU A 37 9.56 3.91 -10.84
C LEU A 37 9.56 4.96 -11.96
N ILE A 38 10.19 6.11 -11.71
CA ILE A 38 10.38 7.18 -12.71
C ILE A 38 11.60 6.84 -13.58
#